data_AF-A0A6N6QB51-F1
#
_entry.id   AF-A0A6N6QB51-F1
#
_cell.length_a   1.000
_cell.length_b   1.000
_cell.length_c   1.000
_cell.angle_alpha   90.00
_cell.angle_beta   90.00
_cell.angle_gamma   90.00
#
_symmetry.space_group_name_H-M   'P 1'
#
loop_
_entity.id
_entity.type
_entity.pdbx_description
1 polymer ?
#
loop_
_entity_poly.entity_id
_entity_poly.type
_entity_poly.pdbx_seq_one_letter_code
_entity_poly.pdbx_strand_id
1 'polypeptide(L)'
;MMCQGQRRLVGFVALSQPRPMRFRSLVSALLRKATILVSRDPSTRYDLWRYVRCRFDLVEGTWLQKADDTRRPGFSFLVAHKDCIEFLELCIQSICRHAAGLDYEIIVVDDGSQSPDLARIAKLSPRLSLHRFDAGAGHPNALQWLYCRARAPYVVIMDQDAVLLDGHWDHFLAEFHRHPELLLIGVRDQCRLRNSPQMLHPSFILANKARCDAVLRPPFFFGAKPKAAIYRFEPEEAYYAFFCKALAHHPGSIRYLEQYQTNYGFGTVAYLDRPEQPVIYHQWYSGRVHALGDDDTIERFRVGDLRGATERFLKDQREGAVDLSPRTTAPDIRRQS
;
A
#
# COMPACT_ATOMS: atom_id res chain seq x y z
N MET A 1 -36.87 33.52 -43.13
CA MET A 1 -36.45 34.54 -42.16
C MET A 1 -35.64 33.83 -41.10
N MET A 2 -34.31 33.99 -41.16
CA MET A 2 -33.32 33.40 -40.25
C MET A 2 -33.27 34.19 -38.93
N CYS A 3 -33.03 33.49 -37.81
CA CYS A 3 -32.30 33.98 -36.63
C CYS A 3 -32.10 32.77 -35.67
N GLN A 4 -31.06 31.95 -35.82
CA GLN A 4 -29.77 32.03 -35.14
C GLN A 4 -29.78 32.48 -33.66
N GLY A 5 -29.31 31.57 -32.79
CA GLY A 5 -28.25 31.87 -31.82
C GLY A 5 -28.67 32.04 -30.35
N GLN A 6 -28.42 31.00 -29.53
CA GLN A 6 -27.36 31.02 -28.51
C GLN A 6 -27.41 29.76 -27.65
N ARG A 7 -26.52 28.80 -27.97
CA ARG A 7 -26.09 27.77 -27.02
C ARG A 7 -25.20 28.47 -25.99
N ARG A 8 -25.63 28.53 -24.72
CA ARG A 8 -24.72 28.90 -23.62
C ARG A 8 -23.75 27.74 -23.40
N LEU A 9 -22.51 27.92 -23.85
CA LEU A 9 -21.37 27.17 -23.34
C LEU A 9 -21.30 27.45 -21.82
N VAL A 10 -21.51 26.41 -21.01
CA VAL A 10 -21.09 26.43 -19.61
C VAL A 10 -19.57 26.32 -19.65
N GLY A 11 -18.90 27.46 -19.52
CA GLY A 11 -17.46 27.54 -19.45
C GLY A 11 -16.94 26.75 -18.27
N PHE A 12 -16.02 25.82 -18.52
CA PHE A 12 -15.09 25.33 -17.52
C PHE A 12 -14.36 26.53 -16.94
N VAL A 13 -14.72 26.92 -15.71
CA VAL A 13 -13.85 27.78 -14.91
C VAL A 13 -12.69 26.89 -14.48
N ALA A 14 -11.62 26.91 -15.29
CA ALA A 14 -10.31 26.52 -14.82
C ALA A 14 -9.96 27.44 -13.65
N LEU A 15 -10.15 26.95 -12.43
CA LEU A 15 -9.64 27.61 -11.23
C LEU A 15 -8.11 27.64 -11.36
N SER A 16 -7.61 28.79 -11.75
CA SER A 16 -6.21 29.15 -11.73
C SER A 16 -5.66 28.95 -10.31
N GLN A 17 -4.76 27.99 -10.13
CA GLN A 17 -3.84 27.98 -9.00
C GLN A 17 -2.41 27.84 -9.53
N PRO A 18 -1.67 28.96 -9.62
CA PRO A 18 -0.23 28.92 -9.46
C PRO A 18 0.13 29.69 -8.19
N ARG A 19 0.55 28.97 -7.14
CA ARG A 19 1.54 29.51 -6.19
C ARG A 19 2.87 28.81 -6.49
N PRO A 20 3.73 29.40 -7.34
CA PRO A 20 4.72 28.64 -8.08
C PRO A 20 5.99 28.50 -7.25
N MET A 21 6.43 27.28 -6.94
CA MET A 21 7.76 26.87 -6.44
C MET A 21 8.41 27.59 -5.23
N ARG A 22 8.51 28.92 -5.22
CA ARG A 22 9.21 29.75 -4.20
C ARG A 22 8.63 29.61 -2.79
N PHE A 23 7.32 29.39 -2.64
CA PHE A 23 6.72 29.19 -1.32
C PHE A 23 7.02 27.80 -0.74
N ARG A 24 6.90 26.75 -1.57
CA ARG A 24 7.26 25.38 -1.20
C ARG A 24 8.75 25.27 -0.87
N SER A 25 9.62 25.92 -1.64
CA SER A 25 11.06 25.91 -1.37
C SER A 25 11.43 26.66 -0.07
N LEU A 26 10.78 27.78 0.23
CA LEU A 26 10.99 28.52 1.49
C LEU A 26 10.51 27.73 2.71
N VAL A 27 9.29 27.16 2.65
CA VAL A 27 8.74 26.31 3.72
C VAL A 27 9.61 25.06 3.89
N SER A 28 10.04 24.44 2.80
CA SER A 28 10.98 23.31 2.80
C SER A 28 12.30 23.68 3.49
N ALA A 29 12.91 24.82 3.15
CA ALA A 29 14.15 25.28 3.77
C ALA A 29 14.00 25.57 5.28
N LEU A 30 12.90 26.22 5.68
CA LEU A 30 12.61 26.51 7.09
C LEU A 30 12.38 25.22 7.90
N LEU A 31 11.58 24.30 7.38
CA LEU A 31 11.29 23.03 8.05
C LEU A 31 12.51 22.11 8.09
N ARG A 32 13.37 22.15 7.06
CA ARG A 32 14.65 21.42 7.07
C ARG A 32 15.58 21.95 8.16
N LYS A 33 15.68 23.28 8.31
CA LYS A 33 16.43 23.91 9.40
C LYS A 33 15.86 23.52 10.78
N ALA A 34 14.54 23.57 10.95
CA ALA A 34 13.88 23.14 12.18
C ALA A 34 14.18 21.67 12.52
N THR A 35 14.16 20.78 11.52
CA THR A 35 14.47 19.35 11.69
C THR A 35 15.90 19.13 12.19
N ILE A 36 16.87 19.89 11.68
CA ILE A 36 18.28 19.84 12.12
C ILE A 36 18.42 20.26 13.58
N LEU A 37 17.63 21.24 14.02
CA LEU A 37 17.67 21.78 15.39
C LEU A 37 17.05 20.83 16.42
N VAL A 38 16.08 19.98 16.03
CA VAL A 38 15.28 19.16 16.95
C VAL A 38 15.97 17.85 17.38
N SER A 39 16.92 17.31 16.61
CA SER A 39 17.68 16.11 16.99
C SER A 39 19.18 16.32 16.77
N ARG A 40 20.03 15.67 17.57
CA ARG A 40 21.50 15.61 17.35
C ARG A 40 21.94 14.37 16.58
N ASP A 41 21.09 13.33 16.52
CA ASP A 41 21.36 12.08 15.83
C ASP A 41 21.05 12.19 14.31
N PRO A 42 22.00 11.90 13.41
CA PRO A 42 21.79 12.01 11.97
C PRO A 42 20.66 11.14 11.41
N SER A 43 20.48 9.92 11.94
CA SER A 43 19.44 8.99 11.44
C SER A 43 18.03 9.51 11.76
N THR A 44 17.84 9.95 13.01
CA THR A 44 16.60 10.57 13.48
C THR A 44 16.27 11.85 12.71
N ARG A 45 17.27 12.68 12.39
CA ARG A 45 17.07 13.88 11.56
C ARG A 45 16.56 13.53 10.16
N TYR A 46 17.13 12.49 9.56
CA TYR A 46 16.77 12.06 8.21
C TYR A 46 15.31 11.57 8.14
N ASP A 47 14.91 10.73 9.10
CA ASP A 47 13.54 10.21 9.18
C ASP A 47 12.52 11.31 9.48
N LEU A 48 12.85 12.23 10.39
CA LEU A 48 12.02 13.40 10.68
C LEU A 48 11.87 14.29 9.43
N TRP A 49 12.94 14.47 8.66
CA TRP A 49 12.89 15.25 7.42
C TRP A 49 11.97 14.60 6.37
N ARG A 50 12.08 13.28 6.17
CA ARG A 50 11.19 12.53 5.28
C ARG A 50 9.73 12.65 5.72
N TYR A 51 9.47 12.50 7.01
CA TYR A 51 8.15 12.64 7.59
C TYR A 51 7.55 14.03 7.33
N VAL A 52 8.31 15.08 7.61
CA VAL A 52 7.92 16.47 7.36
C VAL A 52 7.59 16.68 5.87
N ARG A 53 8.43 16.19 4.95
CA ARG A 53 8.16 16.30 3.52
C ARG A 53 6.84 15.64 3.12
N CYS A 54 6.58 14.43 3.63
CA CYS A 54 5.35 13.70 3.38
C CYS A 54 4.13 14.44 3.95
N ARG A 55 4.23 14.95 5.18
CA ARG A 55 3.15 15.63 5.90
C ARG A 55 2.77 16.97 5.30
N PHE A 56 3.73 17.74 4.80
CA PHE A 56 3.50 19.08 4.24
C PHE A 56 3.44 19.14 2.72
N ASP A 57 3.32 17.98 2.05
CA ASP A 57 3.25 17.90 0.58
C ASP A 57 4.43 18.59 -0.11
N LEU A 58 5.62 18.39 0.46
CA LEU A 58 6.90 18.85 -0.09
C LEU A 58 7.61 17.74 -0.87
N VAL A 59 6.89 16.65 -1.17
CA VAL A 59 7.29 15.71 -2.20
C VAL A 59 6.86 16.34 -3.52
N GLU A 60 7.81 16.48 -4.44
CA GLU A 60 7.56 17.03 -5.77
C GLU A 60 6.66 16.05 -6.53
N GLY A 61 5.55 16.55 -7.06
CA GLY A 61 4.49 15.72 -7.60
C GLY A 61 3.20 16.47 -7.91
N THR A 62 2.32 15.81 -8.63
CA THR A 62 1.05 16.36 -9.13
C THR A 62 -0.13 15.44 -8.84
N TRP A 63 -1.27 16.03 -8.48
CA TRP A 63 -2.54 15.32 -8.41
C TRP A 63 -3.11 15.21 -9.82
N LEU A 64 -3.34 13.99 -10.28
CA LEU A 64 -3.93 13.69 -11.58
C LEU A 64 -5.46 13.62 -11.49
N GLN A 65 -5.96 13.14 -10.35
CA GLN A 65 -7.38 13.09 -10.01
C GLN A 65 -7.54 13.28 -8.51
N LYS A 66 -8.57 14.00 -8.11
CA LYS A 66 -9.05 14.02 -6.72
C LYS A 66 -10.46 13.45 -6.71
N ALA A 67 -10.76 12.63 -5.72
CA ALA A 67 -12.11 12.12 -5.53
C ALA A 67 -13.08 13.29 -5.28
N ASP A 68 -14.31 13.18 -5.78
CA ASP A 68 -15.34 14.22 -5.68
C ASP A 68 -16.01 14.28 -4.28
N ASP A 69 -15.66 13.40 -3.33
CA ASP A 69 -16.31 13.32 -2.03
C ASP A 69 -15.63 14.16 -0.92
N THR A 70 -16.38 15.13 -0.41
CA THR A 70 -15.99 16.01 0.70
C THR A 70 -16.27 15.42 2.08
N ARG A 71 -17.07 14.35 2.19
CA ARG A 71 -17.34 13.67 3.46
C ARG A 71 -16.10 12.91 3.94
N ARG A 72 -16.05 12.68 5.25
CA ARG A 72 -14.99 11.90 5.87
C ARG A 72 -15.35 10.40 5.76
N PRO A 73 -14.59 9.61 4.98
CA PRO A 73 -14.90 8.20 4.79
C PRO A 73 -14.64 7.38 6.06
N GLY A 74 -15.26 6.20 6.15
CA GLY A 74 -14.99 5.21 7.19
C GLY A 74 -13.67 4.48 6.98
N PHE A 75 -13.28 4.28 5.72
CA PHE A 75 -12.04 3.58 5.32
C PHE A 75 -11.24 4.36 4.27
N SER A 76 -9.91 4.34 4.36
CA SER A 76 -9.02 4.82 3.30
C SER A 76 -8.15 3.66 2.81
N PHE A 77 -8.30 3.28 1.54
CA PHE A 77 -7.43 2.32 0.88
C PHE A 77 -6.21 3.04 0.32
N LEU A 78 -5.02 2.59 0.69
CA LEU A 78 -3.74 3.25 0.42
C LEU A 78 -2.88 2.33 -0.42
N VAL A 79 -2.60 2.72 -1.67
CA VAL A 79 -1.84 1.91 -2.62
C VAL A 79 -0.65 2.69 -3.16
N ALA A 80 0.55 2.20 -2.89
CA ALA A 80 1.76 2.69 -3.54
C ALA A 80 1.93 1.95 -4.86
N HIS A 81 2.11 2.69 -5.95
CA HIS A 81 2.23 2.15 -7.30
C HIS A 81 3.61 2.44 -7.88
N LYS A 82 4.19 1.44 -8.56
CA LYS A 82 5.36 1.61 -9.39
C LYS A 82 5.39 0.53 -10.47
N ASP A 83 5.25 0.95 -11.71
CA ASP A 83 5.18 0.12 -12.92
C ASP A 83 4.08 -0.97 -12.81
N CYS A 84 3.98 -1.89 -13.78
CA CYS A 84 3.01 -3.00 -13.77
C CYS A 84 1.54 -2.56 -13.59
N ILE A 85 1.05 -1.75 -14.53
CA ILE A 85 -0.26 -1.10 -14.47
C ILE A 85 -1.44 -2.09 -14.42
N GLU A 86 -1.27 -3.30 -14.96
CA GLU A 86 -2.24 -4.39 -14.93
C GLU A 86 -2.59 -4.82 -13.51
N PHE A 87 -1.57 -4.88 -12.63
CA PHE A 87 -1.78 -5.23 -11.24
C PHE A 87 -2.51 -4.12 -10.49
N LEU A 88 -2.12 -2.86 -10.69
CA LEU A 88 -2.82 -1.73 -10.08
C LEU A 88 -4.30 -1.72 -10.49
N GLU A 89 -4.60 -1.95 -11.76
CA GLU A 89 -5.99 -2.04 -12.23
C GLU A 89 -6.77 -3.15 -11.51
N LEU A 90 -6.21 -4.35 -11.39
CA LEU A 90 -6.84 -5.46 -10.66
C LEU A 90 -7.03 -5.12 -9.18
N CYS A 91 -6.04 -4.51 -8.54
CA CYS A 91 -6.11 -4.07 -7.15
C CYS A 91 -7.27 -3.09 -6.95
N ILE A 92 -7.35 -2.02 -7.76
CA ILE A 92 -8.42 -1.02 -7.66
C ILE A 92 -9.80 -1.62 -7.96
N GLN A 93 -9.92 -2.48 -8.98
CA GLN A 93 -11.17 -3.17 -9.30
C GLN A 93 -11.62 -4.07 -8.14
N SER A 94 -10.68 -4.78 -7.49
CA SER A 94 -10.96 -5.63 -6.34
C SER A 94 -11.46 -4.84 -5.13
N ILE A 95 -10.85 -3.68 -4.84
CA ILE A 95 -11.32 -2.75 -3.81
C ILE A 95 -12.74 -2.28 -4.13
N CYS A 96 -12.99 -1.85 -5.36
CA CYS A 96 -14.32 -1.38 -5.77
C CYS A 96 -15.40 -2.47 -5.62
N ARG A 97 -15.05 -3.73 -5.90
CA ARG A 97 -15.96 -4.87 -5.76
C ARG A 97 -16.23 -5.22 -4.31
N HIS A 98 -15.19 -5.37 -3.50
CA HIS A 98 -15.29 -5.97 -2.16
C HIS A 98 -15.41 -4.93 -1.03
N ALA A 99 -15.26 -3.64 -1.33
CA ALA A 99 -15.56 -2.54 -0.41
C ALA A 99 -16.87 -1.80 -0.75
N ALA A 100 -17.69 -2.28 -1.69
CA ALA A 100 -18.89 -1.58 -2.17
C ALA A 100 -19.90 -1.21 -1.07
N GLY A 101 -19.99 -2.01 0.00
CA GLY A 101 -20.84 -1.75 1.17
C GLY A 101 -20.28 -0.73 2.16
N LEU A 102 -19.05 -0.25 1.95
CA LEU A 102 -18.38 0.69 2.84
C LEU A 102 -18.48 2.14 2.33
N ASP A 103 -18.39 3.07 3.28
CA ASP A 103 -17.99 4.44 2.97
C ASP A 103 -16.46 4.52 2.95
N TYR A 104 -15.88 4.67 1.76
CA TYR A 104 -14.44 4.57 1.56
C TYR A 104 -13.89 5.55 0.53
N GLU A 105 -12.61 5.86 0.65
CA GLU A 105 -11.80 6.51 -0.38
C GLU A 105 -10.66 5.58 -0.82
N ILE A 106 -10.17 5.79 -2.05
CA ILE A 106 -8.95 5.15 -2.54
C ILE A 106 -7.93 6.25 -2.80
N ILE A 107 -6.72 6.11 -2.26
CA ILE A 107 -5.60 7.01 -2.52
C ILE A 107 -4.47 6.18 -3.12
N VAL A 108 -4.12 6.50 -4.35
CA VAL A 108 -2.98 5.91 -5.06
C VAL A 108 -1.90 6.95 -5.23
N VAL A 109 -0.64 6.57 -5.02
CA VAL A 109 0.51 7.37 -5.43
C VAL A 109 1.43 6.57 -6.34
N ASP A 110 1.66 7.10 -7.54
CA ASP A 110 2.70 6.65 -8.45
C ASP A 110 4.08 7.14 -7.99
N ASP A 111 4.96 6.20 -7.66
CA ASP A 111 6.32 6.42 -7.18
C ASP A 111 7.33 6.52 -8.34
N GLY A 112 6.95 7.27 -9.38
CA GLY A 112 7.80 7.57 -10.53
C GLY A 112 7.92 6.42 -11.53
N SER A 113 6.79 5.85 -11.97
CA SER A 113 6.77 4.82 -13.02
C SER A 113 7.34 5.33 -14.34
N GLN A 114 7.95 4.43 -15.12
CA GLN A 114 8.59 4.79 -16.41
C GLN A 114 7.55 5.05 -17.50
N SER A 115 6.52 4.19 -17.60
CA SER A 115 5.44 4.30 -18.58
C SER A 115 4.07 4.24 -17.89
N PRO A 116 3.67 5.31 -17.16
CA PRO A 116 2.42 5.29 -16.42
C PRO A 116 1.21 5.49 -17.34
N ASP A 117 0.40 4.45 -17.52
CA ASP A 117 -0.96 4.57 -18.09
C ASP A 117 -2.00 4.89 -16.99
N LEU A 118 -1.73 5.96 -16.24
CA LEU A 118 -2.55 6.38 -15.10
C LEU A 118 -3.92 6.94 -15.50
N ALA A 119 -4.08 7.34 -16.76
CA ALA A 119 -5.36 7.79 -17.31
C ALA A 119 -6.38 6.66 -17.38
N ARG A 120 -5.94 5.40 -17.57
CA ARG A 120 -6.80 4.23 -17.48
C ARG A 120 -7.29 4.00 -16.06
N ILE A 121 -6.38 4.11 -15.08
CA ILE A 121 -6.68 3.91 -13.66
C ILE A 121 -7.65 4.95 -13.11
N ALA A 122 -7.47 6.22 -13.50
CA ALA A 122 -8.34 7.33 -13.13
C ALA A 122 -9.84 7.03 -13.37
N LYS A 123 -10.16 6.31 -14.45
CA LYS A 123 -11.54 5.99 -14.86
C LYS A 123 -12.19 4.87 -14.06
N LEU A 124 -11.43 4.12 -13.25
CA LEU A 124 -11.93 2.94 -12.54
C LEU A 124 -12.89 3.29 -11.40
N SER A 125 -12.73 4.46 -10.78
CA SER A 125 -13.59 4.85 -9.66
C SER A 125 -13.62 6.37 -9.45
N PRO A 126 -14.79 6.99 -9.23
CA PRO A 126 -14.87 8.39 -8.81
C PRO A 126 -14.37 8.61 -7.35
N ARG A 127 -14.23 7.52 -6.57
CA ARG A 127 -13.68 7.56 -5.19
C ARG A 127 -12.15 7.52 -5.16
N LEU A 128 -11.50 7.41 -6.32
CA LEU A 128 -10.04 7.38 -6.45
C LEU A 128 -9.47 8.80 -6.49
N SER A 129 -8.50 9.04 -5.60
CA SER A 129 -7.55 10.14 -5.70
C SER A 129 -6.20 9.60 -6.16
N LEU A 130 -5.68 10.14 -7.24
CA LEU A 130 -4.45 9.68 -7.88
C LEU A 130 -3.40 10.78 -7.89
N HIS A 131 -2.25 10.47 -7.30
CA HIS A 131 -1.08 11.35 -7.26
C HIS A 131 0.10 10.69 -7.94
N ARG A 132 1.03 11.50 -8.43
CA ARG A 132 2.30 11.04 -8.98
C ARG A 132 3.43 11.89 -8.45
N PHE A 133 4.50 11.25 -7.98
CA PHE A 133 5.75 11.93 -7.68
C PHE A 133 6.51 12.24 -8.96
N ASP A 134 7.13 13.42 -9.01
CA ASP A 134 7.94 13.84 -10.16
C ASP A 134 9.19 12.95 -10.32
N ALA A 135 9.69 12.42 -9.19
CA ALA A 135 10.72 11.39 -9.14
C ALA A 135 10.40 10.38 -8.04
N GLY A 136 10.74 9.11 -8.27
CA GLY A 136 10.53 8.05 -7.30
C GLY A 136 11.19 8.37 -5.95
N ALA A 137 10.38 8.36 -4.89
CA ALA A 137 10.79 8.57 -3.52
C ALA A 137 11.01 7.25 -2.77
N GLY A 138 10.59 6.12 -3.33
CA GLY A 138 10.71 4.79 -2.75
C GLY A 138 9.49 4.43 -1.89
N HIS A 139 9.20 3.13 -1.83
CA HIS A 139 8.00 2.57 -1.21
C HIS A 139 7.69 3.11 0.20
N PRO A 140 8.62 3.20 1.17
CA PRO A 140 8.31 3.72 2.50
C PRO A 140 7.89 5.21 2.50
N ASN A 141 8.42 6.01 1.58
CA ASN A 141 7.99 7.41 1.42
C ASN A 141 6.58 7.48 0.84
N ALA A 142 6.28 6.66 -0.16
CA ALA A 142 4.92 6.54 -0.71
C ALA A 142 3.91 6.16 0.38
N LEU A 143 4.19 5.11 1.18
CA LEU A 143 3.32 4.69 2.28
C LEU A 143 3.13 5.79 3.34
N GLN A 144 4.21 6.47 3.76
CA GLN A 144 4.07 7.56 4.72
C GLN A 144 3.27 8.74 4.15
N TRP A 145 3.47 9.07 2.88
CA TRP A 145 2.74 10.13 2.19
C TRP A 145 1.24 9.82 2.10
N LEU A 146 0.90 8.56 1.74
CA LEU A 146 -0.47 8.05 1.71
C LEU A 146 -1.12 8.11 3.10
N TYR A 147 -0.43 7.60 4.12
CA TYR A 147 -0.93 7.58 5.49
C TYR A 147 -1.23 8.98 6.04
N CYS A 148 -0.40 9.97 5.68
CA CYS A 148 -0.63 11.37 6.07
C CYS A 148 -1.86 12.00 5.40
N ARG A 149 -2.37 11.43 4.29
CA ARG A 149 -3.53 11.95 3.52
C ARG A 149 -4.81 11.18 3.77
N ALA A 150 -4.71 9.96 4.27
CA ALA A 150 -5.85 9.18 4.70
C ALA A 150 -6.70 9.96 5.71
N ARG A 151 -7.98 10.17 5.39
CA ARG A 151 -8.91 10.92 6.25
C ARG A 151 -9.68 10.00 7.19
N ALA A 152 -9.80 8.72 6.84
CA ALA A 152 -10.59 7.76 7.57
C ALA A 152 -10.00 7.38 8.93
N PRO A 153 -10.85 6.94 9.88
CA PRO A 153 -10.40 6.33 11.13
C PRO A 153 -9.75 4.96 10.92
N TYR A 154 -10.08 4.26 9.84
CA TYR A 154 -9.47 2.98 9.46
C TYR A 154 -8.72 3.13 8.13
N VAL A 155 -7.49 2.65 8.07
CA VAL A 155 -6.69 2.67 6.84
C VAL A 155 -6.31 1.26 6.44
N VAL A 156 -6.46 0.95 5.16
CA VAL A 156 -6.09 -0.34 4.56
C VAL A 156 -4.92 -0.08 3.63
N ILE A 157 -3.74 -0.57 3.99
CA ILE A 157 -2.54 -0.50 3.16
C ILE A 157 -2.51 -1.76 2.31
N MET A 158 -2.36 -1.58 1.01
CA MET A 158 -2.30 -2.66 0.02
C MET A 158 -1.21 -2.36 -1.00
N ASP A 159 -0.35 -3.35 -1.27
CA ASP A 159 0.51 -3.32 -2.44
C ASP A 159 -0.34 -3.38 -3.72
N GLN A 160 0.18 -2.81 -4.80
CA GLN A 160 -0.50 -2.75 -6.10
C GLN A 160 -0.80 -4.14 -6.71
N ASP A 161 -0.05 -5.17 -6.31
CA ASP A 161 -0.15 -6.55 -6.75
C ASP A 161 -0.91 -7.44 -5.76
N ALA A 162 -1.67 -6.80 -4.87
CA ALA A 162 -2.65 -7.46 -4.02
C ALA A 162 -4.07 -7.34 -4.62
N VAL A 163 -4.85 -8.41 -4.49
CA VAL A 163 -6.24 -8.49 -4.95
C VAL A 163 -7.09 -8.82 -3.73
N LEU A 164 -7.97 -7.89 -3.35
CA LEU A 164 -8.95 -8.10 -2.29
C LEU A 164 -9.98 -9.14 -2.74
N LEU A 165 -10.31 -10.10 -1.87
CA LEU A 165 -11.18 -11.23 -2.20
C LEU A 165 -12.50 -11.18 -1.43
N ASP A 166 -12.45 -11.11 -0.10
CA ASP A 166 -13.63 -10.81 0.71
C ASP A 166 -13.19 -9.89 1.84
N GLY A 167 -13.98 -8.84 2.03
CA GLY A 167 -13.66 -7.75 2.92
C GLY A 167 -13.82 -8.09 4.38
N HIS A 168 -14.69 -9.05 4.73
CA HIS A 168 -15.02 -9.45 6.12
C HIS A 168 -15.04 -8.27 7.12
N TRP A 169 -15.52 -7.10 6.68
CA TRP A 169 -15.21 -5.83 7.31
C TRP A 169 -15.80 -5.73 8.72
N ASP A 170 -17.01 -6.22 8.89
CA ASP A 170 -17.70 -6.27 10.18
C ASP A 170 -16.94 -7.12 11.19
N HIS A 171 -16.33 -8.22 10.75
CA HIS A 171 -15.49 -9.04 11.62
C HIS A 171 -14.25 -8.27 12.06
N PHE A 172 -13.54 -7.63 11.13
CA PHE A 172 -12.37 -6.82 11.49
C PHE A 172 -12.69 -5.66 12.44
N LEU A 173 -13.84 -5.00 12.23
CA LEU A 173 -14.29 -3.95 13.14
C LEU A 173 -14.68 -4.51 14.52
N ALA A 174 -15.34 -5.67 14.56
CA ALA A 174 -15.66 -6.35 15.81
C ALA A 174 -14.38 -6.72 16.59
N GLU A 175 -13.31 -7.13 15.90
CA GLU A 175 -12.02 -7.41 16.52
C GLU A 175 -11.42 -6.18 17.21
N PHE A 176 -11.41 -5.03 16.54
CA PHE A 176 -10.98 -3.78 17.19
C PHE A 176 -11.84 -3.39 18.39
N HIS A 177 -13.15 -3.70 18.36
CA HIS A 177 -14.02 -3.44 19.50
C HIS A 177 -13.76 -4.39 20.68
N ARG A 178 -13.54 -5.68 20.40
CA ARG A 178 -13.28 -6.69 21.43
C ARG A 178 -11.90 -6.55 22.07
N HIS A 179 -10.93 -6.04 21.31
CA HIS A 179 -9.53 -5.89 21.71
C HIS A 179 -9.10 -4.42 21.64
N PRO A 180 -9.28 -3.62 22.70
CA PRO A 180 -8.89 -2.20 22.72
C PRO A 180 -7.39 -1.97 22.46
N GLU A 181 -6.53 -2.92 22.84
CA GLU A 181 -5.09 -2.94 22.60
C GLU A 181 -4.72 -3.19 21.13
N LEU A 182 -5.63 -3.76 20.34
CA LEU A 182 -5.41 -4.08 18.95
C LEU A 182 -5.32 -2.80 18.12
N LEU A 183 -4.22 -2.67 17.37
CA LEU A 183 -3.92 -1.54 16.51
C LEU A 183 -3.93 -1.93 15.04
N LEU A 184 -3.46 -3.14 14.73
CA LEU A 184 -3.23 -3.61 13.37
C LEU A 184 -3.80 -5.02 13.17
N ILE A 185 -4.37 -5.27 12.00
CA ILE A 185 -4.69 -6.60 11.49
C ILE A 185 -4.03 -6.73 10.13
N GLY A 186 -3.28 -7.80 9.87
CA GLY A 186 -2.64 -7.92 8.56
C GLY A 186 -1.98 -9.25 8.28
N VAL A 187 -1.53 -9.41 7.04
CA VAL A 187 -0.88 -10.63 6.55
C VAL A 187 0.55 -10.73 7.08
N ARG A 188 0.97 -11.90 7.55
CA ARG A 188 2.37 -12.11 7.96
C ARG A 188 3.32 -11.90 6.79
N ASP A 189 4.47 -11.31 7.05
CA ASP A 189 5.51 -11.14 6.05
C ASP A 189 6.32 -12.44 5.84
N GLN A 190 5.72 -13.40 5.13
CA GLN A 190 6.25 -14.75 4.97
C GLN A 190 6.00 -15.36 3.59
N CYS A 191 6.98 -15.39 2.70
CA CYS A 191 6.82 -16.02 1.39
C CYS A 191 8.06 -16.83 1.02
N ARG A 192 7.88 -18.12 0.72
CA ARG A 192 8.95 -19.11 0.47
C ARG A 192 10.19 -18.92 1.34
N LEU A 193 11.21 -18.20 0.88
CA LEU A 193 12.46 -17.99 1.60
C LEU A 193 12.42 -16.80 2.57
N ARG A 194 11.50 -15.85 2.39
CA ARG A 194 11.26 -14.74 3.30
C ARG A 194 10.47 -15.19 4.51
N ASN A 195 11.01 -14.96 5.71
CA ASN A 195 10.35 -15.39 6.95
C ASN A 195 10.48 -14.36 8.09
N SER A 196 9.55 -13.41 8.15
CA SER A 196 9.43 -12.42 9.22
C SER A 196 8.06 -12.54 9.92
N PRO A 197 7.81 -13.60 10.70
CA PRO A 197 6.47 -13.94 11.23
C PRO A 197 5.85 -12.85 12.10
N GLN A 198 6.66 -12.02 12.74
CA GLN A 198 6.21 -10.94 13.61
C GLN A 198 5.87 -9.66 12.83
N MET A 199 6.25 -9.57 11.56
CA MET A 199 6.00 -8.39 10.73
C MET A 199 4.78 -8.61 9.83
N LEU A 200 4.16 -7.52 9.43
CA LEU A 200 3.08 -7.53 8.45
C LEU A 200 3.61 -7.19 7.06
N HIS A 201 3.08 -7.85 6.04
CA HIS A 201 3.34 -7.48 4.66
C HIS A 201 2.38 -6.36 4.20
N PRO A 202 2.84 -5.36 3.42
CA PRO A 202 1.96 -4.28 2.93
C PRO A 202 0.89 -4.71 1.94
N SER A 203 0.82 -5.99 1.56
CA SER A 203 -0.27 -6.55 0.75
C SER A 203 -1.63 -6.47 1.42
N PHE A 204 -1.68 -6.49 2.76
CA PHE A 204 -2.88 -6.15 3.53
C PHE A 204 -2.52 -5.79 4.96
N ILE A 205 -2.69 -4.52 5.31
CA ILE A 205 -2.64 -4.02 6.69
C ILE A 205 -3.85 -3.14 6.92
N LEU A 206 -4.78 -3.60 7.75
CA LEU A 206 -5.84 -2.79 8.30
C LEU A 206 -5.37 -2.20 9.62
N ALA A 207 -5.23 -0.88 9.68
CA ALA A 207 -4.86 -0.15 10.88
C ALA A 207 -6.02 0.70 11.41
N ASN A 208 -6.26 0.63 12.72
CA ASN A 208 -7.08 1.63 13.41
C ASN A 208 -6.26 2.91 13.55
N LYS A 209 -6.32 3.76 12.52
CA LYS A 209 -5.52 4.98 12.39
C LYS A 209 -5.67 5.89 13.60
N ALA A 210 -6.89 6.06 14.10
CA ALA A 210 -7.17 6.91 15.26
C ALA A 210 -6.40 6.43 16.51
N ARG A 211 -6.41 5.11 16.78
CA ARG A 211 -5.63 4.53 17.88
C ARG A 211 -4.12 4.59 17.63
N CYS A 212 -3.67 4.25 16.42
CA CYS A 212 -2.25 4.31 16.05
C CYS A 212 -1.68 5.72 16.25
N ASP A 213 -2.38 6.75 15.76
CA ASP A 213 -1.95 8.15 15.90
C ASP A 213 -1.87 8.59 17.37
N ALA A 214 -2.87 8.19 18.18
CA ALA A 214 -2.94 8.55 19.60
C ALA A 214 -1.82 7.89 20.42
N VAL A 215 -1.47 6.64 20.11
CA VAL A 215 -0.65 5.79 20.97
C VAL A 215 0.80 5.67 20.49
N LEU A 216 1.02 5.45 19.18
CA LEU A 216 2.34 5.07 18.65
C LEU A 216 3.20 6.27 18.22
N ARG A 217 2.55 7.42 17.96
CA ARG A 217 3.11 8.68 17.42
C ARG A 217 3.89 8.49 16.08
N PRO A 218 3.55 9.25 15.02
CA PRO A 218 4.29 9.17 13.75
C PRO A 218 5.74 9.68 13.87
N PRO A 219 6.62 9.37 12.90
CA PRO A 219 6.38 8.61 11.68
C PRO A 219 6.20 7.10 11.91
N PHE A 220 5.57 6.42 10.94
CA PHE A 220 5.29 4.99 11.00
C PHE A 220 6.10 4.17 10.00
N PHE A 221 6.47 4.72 8.85
CA PHE A 221 7.23 3.96 7.82
C PHE A 221 8.71 4.34 7.76
N PHE A 222 9.18 5.06 8.77
CA PHE A 222 10.57 5.46 8.99
C PHE A 222 10.92 5.25 10.47
N GLY A 223 12.20 5.07 10.79
CA GLY A 223 12.67 5.02 12.17
C GLY A 223 13.43 3.75 12.54
N ALA A 224 14.14 3.85 13.66
CA ALA A 224 14.87 2.75 14.26
C ALA A 224 13.95 1.59 14.66
N LYS A 225 14.41 0.37 14.40
CA LYS A 225 13.75 -0.87 14.84
C LYS A 225 14.09 -1.12 16.32
N PRO A 226 13.14 -1.59 17.15
CA PRO A 226 13.40 -2.00 18.52
C PRO A 226 14.51 -3.05 18.50
N LYS A 227 15.58 -2.81 19.25
CA LYS A 227 16.73 -3.73 19.38
C LYS A 227 16.40 -4.99 20.21
N ALA A 228 15.13 -5.30 20.44
CA ALA A 228 14.77 -6.40 21.31
C ALA A 228 15.18 -7.72 20.66
N ALA A 229 16.04 -8.47 21.36
CA ALA A 229 16.65 -9.72 20.90
C ALA A 229 15.65 -10.84 20.53
N ILE A 230 14.37 -10.67 20.87
CA ILE A 230 13.28 -11.60 20.55
C ILE A 230 12.78 -11.48 19.10
N TYR A 231 13.13 -10.40 18.39
CA TYR A 231 12.69 -10.19 17.02
C TYR A 231 13.79 -10.61 16.04
N ARG A 232 13.51 -11.64 15.23
CA ARG A 232 14.40 -12.07 14.15
C ARG A 232 13.99 -11.36 12.87
N PHE A 233 14.79 -10.40 12.42
CA PHE A 233 14.56 -9.66 11.19
C PHE A 233 15.51 -10.13 10.09
N GLU A 234 14.97 -10.54 8.94
CA GLU A 234 15.71 -10.60 7.67
C GLU A 234 15.76 -9.19 7.05
N PRO A 235 16.67 -8.89 6.08
CA PRO A 235 17.17 -7.53 5.88
C PRO A 235 16.09 -6.47 5.71
N GLU A 236 16.42 -5.34 6.30
CA GLU A 236 15.52 -4.48 7.03
C GLU A 236 14.62 -3.58 6.16
N GLU A 237 13.43 -4.05 5.80
CA GLU A 237 12.43 -3.17 5.18
C GLU A 237 12.07 -2.00 6.10
N ALA A 238 12.11 -0.77 5.58
CA ALA A 238 11.93 0.44 6.40
C ALA A 238 10.49 0.57 6.95
N TYR A 239 9.51 -0.01 6.26
CA TYR A 239 8.11 0.00 6.71
C TYR A 239 7.87 -0.83 7.98
N TYR A 240 8.81 -1.71 8.38
CA TYR A 240 8.74 -2.46 9.64
C TYR A 240 8.68 -1.55 10.87
N ALA A 241 9.14 -0.30 10.77
CA ALA A 241 9.08 0.66 11.86
C ALA A 241 7.66 0.79 12.48
N PHE A 242 6.61 0.62 11.67
CA PHE A 242 5.23 0.73 12.15
C PHE A 242 4.87 -0.42 13.10
N PHE A 243 5.14 -1.65 12.67
CA PHE A 243 4.80 -2.87 13.41
C PHE A 243 5.67 -2.99 14.64
N CYS A 244 6.94 -2.63 14.50
CA CYS A 244 7.89 -2.50 15.58
C CYS A 244 7.38 -1.57 16.70
N LYS A 245 6.82 -0.40 16.36
CA LYS A 245 6.21 0.51 17.33
C LYS A 245 4.99 -0.13 18.00
N ALA A 246 4.13 -0.78 17.23
CA ALA A 246 2.95 -1.47 17.76
C ALA A 246 3.35 -2.55 18.79
N LEU A 247 4.27 -3.44 18.42
CA LEU A 247 4.75 -4.52 19.29
C LEU A 247 5.50 -4.01 20.53
N ALA A 248 6.24 -2.89 20.41
CA ALA A 248 6.87 -2.25 21.55
C ALA A 248 5.85 -1.60 22.51
N HIS A 249 4.69 -1.18 21.99
CA HIS A 249 3.59 -0.66 22.82
C HIS A 249 2.84 -1.78 23.55
N HIS A 250 2.44 -2.82 22.82
CA HIS A 250 1.74 -3.97 23.40
C HIS A 250 1.92 -5.22 22.51
N PRO A 251 2.25 -6.41 23.06
CA PRO A 251 2.47 -7.62 22.26
C PRO A 251 1.20 -8.09 21.52
N GLY A 252 0.01 -7.84 22.08
CA GLY A 252 -1.29 -8.11 21.46
C GLY A 252 -1.80 -7.02 20.51
N SER A 253 -0.98 -6.02 20.16
CA SER A 253 -1.39 -4.92 19.28
C SER A 253 -1.56 -5.29 17.81
N ILE A 254 -1.13 -6.51 17.43
CA ILE A 254 -1.20 -7.01 16.06
C ILE A 254 -1.94 -8.36 16.04
N ARG A 255 -2.99 -8.45 15.23
CA ARG A 255 -3.61 -9.71 14.81
C ARG A 255 -3.08 -10.09 13.43
N TYR A 256 -2.69 -11.35 13.28
CA TYR A 256 -2.08 -11.84 12.05
C TYR A 256 -3.06 -12.68 11.24
N LEU A 257 -3.04 -12.48 9.93
CA LEU A 257 -3.69 -13.33 8.95
C LEU A 257 -2.66 -14.33 8.43
N GLU A 258 -3.07 -15.59 8.42
CA GLU A 258 -2.24 -16.70 7.94
C GLU A 258 -2.34 -16.78 6.42
N GLN A 259 -1.20 -16.97 5.76
CA GLN A 259 -1.14 -17.06 4.30
C GLN A 259 -0.54 -18.37 3.81
N TYR A 260 -0.95 -18.74 2.60
CA TYR A 260 -0.57 -19.98 1.96
C TYR A 260 -0.21 -19.74 0.50
N GLN A 261 0.71 -20.56 -0.01
CA GLN A 261 1.11 -20.50 -1.41
C GLN A 261 0.03 -21.07 -2.31
N THR A 262 -0.15 -20.44 -3.46
CA THR A 262 -1.04 -20.87 -4.55
C THR A 262 -0.23 -21.57 -5.66
N ASN A 263 -0.91 -21.94 -6.74
CA ASN A 263 -0.28 -22.49 -7.94
C ASN A 263 0.30 -21.43 -8.90
N TYR A 264 0.18 -20.14 -8.55
CA TYR A 264 0.62 -19.00 -9.36
C TYR A 264 2.03 -18.50 -9.00
N GLY A 265 2.98 -19.44 -8.91
CA GLY A 265 4.39 -19.12 -8.64
C GLY A 265 4.58 -18.66 -7.20
N PHE A 266 4.84 -17.36 -7.00
CA PHE A 266 4.93 -16.73 -5.70
C PHE A 266 3.60 -16.15 -5.19
N GLY A 267 2.48 -16.39 -5.89
CA GLY A 267 1.16 -16.00 -5.42
C GLY A 267 0.81 -16.63 -4.07
N THR A 268 0.37 -15.80 -3.11
CA THR A 268 -0.12 -16.24 -1.81
C THR A 268 -1.55 -15.79 -1.57
N VAL A 269 -2.33 -16.57 -0.84
CA VAL A 269 -3.66 -16.19 -0.35
C VAL A 269 -3.69 -16.22 1.17
N ALA A 270 -4.26 -15.20 1.79
CA ALA A 270 -4.42 -15.10 3.23
C ALA A 270 -5.89 -15.23 3.65
N TYR A 271 -6.09 -15.81 4.83
CA TYR A 271 -7.40 -16.14 5.38
C TYR A 271 -7.62 -15.45 6.73
N LEU A 272 -8.87 -15.09 7.00
CA LEU A 272 -9.28 -14.55 8.28
C LEU A 272 -9.19 -15.59 9.40
N ASP A 273 -9.83 -16.73 9.15
CA ASP A 273 -9.78 -17.94 9.96
C ASP A 273 -9.54 -19.12 9.00
N ARG A 274 -8.63 -20.04 9.34
CA ARG A 274 -8.27 -21.15 8.45
C ARG A 274 -9.45 -22.13 8.33
N PRO A 275 -9.82 -22.63 7.13
CA PRO A 275 -9.46 -22.20 5.76
C PRO A 275 -10.64 -21.75 4.86
N GLU A 276 -11.75 -21.25 5.40
CA GLU A 276 -12.98 -21.02 4.59
C GLU A 276 -13.21 -19.56 4.14
N GLN A 277 -12.41 -18.60 4.62
CA GLN A 277 -12.68 -17.16 4.43
C GLN A 277 -11.43 -16.43 3.86
N PRO A 278 -11.22 -16.48 2.53
CA PRO A 278 -10.07 -15.83 1.89
C PRO A 278 -10.26 -14.30 1.86
N VAL A 279 -9.28 -13.59 2.39
CA VAL A 279 -9.32 -12.12 2.51
C VAL A 279 -8.62 -11.46 1.32
N ILE A 280 -7.42 -11.94 0.99
CA ILE A 280 -6.53 -11.26 0.05
C ILE A 280 -5.61 -12.25 -0.65
N TYR A 281 -5.46 -12.05 -1.96
CA TYR A 281 -4.39 -12.63 -2.76
C TYR A 281 -3.26 -11.61 -2.93
N HIS A 282 -2.02 -12.07 -3.02
CA HIS A 282 -0.85 -11.22 -3.26
C HIS A 282 0.15 -11.92 -4.18
N GLN A 283 0.54 -11.25 -5.27
CA GLN A 283 1.57 -11.73 -6.19
C GLN A 283 2.93 -11.14 -5.84
N TRP A 284 3.71 -11.84 -5.02
CA TRP A 284 5.03 -11.34 -4.63
C TRP A 284 5.96 -11.16 -5.84
N TYR A 285 6.83 -10.15 -5.73
CA TYR A 285 7.88 -9.85 -6.69
C TYR A 285 7.39 -9.46 -8.10
N SER A 286 6.11 -9.12 -8.28
CA SER A 286 5.53 -8.74 -9.58
C SER A 286 6.37 -7.70 -10.32
N GLY A 287 6.76 -6.61 -9.65
CA GLY A 287 7.61 -5.56 -10.22
C GLY A 287 9.05 -5.99 -10.49
N ARG A 288 9.63 -6.89 -9.67
CA ARG A 288 10.99 -7.40 -9.91
C ARG A 288 11.04 -8.34 -11.10
N VAL A 289 10.01 -9.17 -11.26
CA VAL A 289 9.86 -10.04 -12.44
C VAL A 289 9.81 -9.19 -13.71
N HIS A 290 9.14 -8.04 -13.69
CA HIS A 290 9.12 -7.12 -14.84
C HIS A 290 10.50 -6.51 -15.15
N ALA A 291 11.33 -6.24 -14.13
CA ALA A 291 12.61 -5.54 -14.29
C ALA A 291 13.79 -6.44 -14.66
N LEU A 292 13.67 -7.77 -14.51
CA LEU A 292 14.75 -8.75 -14.74
C LEU A 292 14.54 -9.55 -16.02
N GLY A 293 15.62 -10.11 -16.56
CA GLY A 293 15.60 -11.01 -17.71
C GLY A 293 15.21 -12.44 -17.30
N ASP A 294 14.74 -13.26 -18.25
CA ASP A 294 14.15 -14.57 -17.93
C ASP A 294 15.15 -15.58 -17.35
N ASP A 295 16.45 -15.41 -17.62
CA ASP A 295 17.54 -16.23 -17.09
C ASP A 295 18.03 -15.78 -15.70
N ASP A 296 17.60 -14.60 -15.23
CA ASP A 296 17.88 -14.15 -13.87
C ASP A 296 17.12 -15.00 -12.84
N THR A 297 17.47 -14.85 -11.55
CA THR A 297 16.78 -15.55 -10.46
C THR A 297 16.28 -14.62 -9.37
N ILE A 298 15.12 -14.98 -8.80
CA ILE A 298 14.56 -14.39 -7.57
C ILE A 298 14.37 -15.54 -6.58
N GLU A 299 14.98 -15.44 -5.41
CA GLU A 299 14.92 -16.50 -4.39
C GLU A 299 15.25 -17.90 -4.95
N ARG A 300 16.24 -17.97 -5.86
CA ARG A 300 16.69 -19.20 -6.55
C ARG A 300 15.71 -19.74 -7.62
N PHE A 301 14.61 -19.06 -7.91
CA PHE A 301 13.69 -19.42 -9.01
C PHE A 301 13.99 -18.58 -10.24
N ARG A 302 13.95 -19.20 -11.43
CA ARG A 302 14.14 -18.49 -12.71
C ARG A 302 13.03 -17.49 -12.93
N VAL A 303 13.39 -16.27 -13.31
CA VAL A 303 12.43 -15.19 -13.57
C VAL A 303 11.45 -15.57 -14.67
N GLY A 304 11.88 -16.27 -15.72
CA GLY A 304 10.98 -16.74 -16.79
C GLY A 304 9.83 -17.63 -16.29
N ASP A 305 10.11 -18.53 -15.33
CA ASP A 305 9.09 -19.40 -14.74
C ASP A 305 8.09 -18.60 -13.89
N LEU A 306 8.59 -17.59 -13.17
CA LEU A 306 7.77 -16.70 -12.35
C LEU A 306 6.90 -15.78 -13.20
N ARG A 307 7.45 -15.28 -14.31
CA ARG A 307 6.73 -14.49 -15.30
C ARG A 307 5.61 -15.31 -15.91
N GLY A 308 5.91 -16.52 -16.39
CA GLY A 308 4.90 -17.43 -16.92
C GLY A 308 3.81 -17.76 -15.89
N ALA A 309 4.15 -17.90 -14.60
CA ALA A 309 3.16 -18.10 -13.54
C ALA A 309 2.28 -16.87 -13.30
N THR A 310 2.88 -15.68 -13.36
CA THR A 310 2.18 -14.40 -13.23
C THR A 310 1.23 -14.16 -14.41
N GLU A 311 1.67 -14.45 -15.63
CA GLU A 311 0.85 -14.36 -16.84
C GLU A 311 -0.33 -15.34 -16.81
N ARG A 312 -0.12 -16.56 -16.32
CA ARG A 312 -1.22 -17.52 -16.06
C ARG A 312 -2.22 -16.96 -15.07
N PHE A 313 -1.78 -16.39 -13.94
CA PHE A 313 -2.69 -15.76 -12.98
C PHE A 313 -3.52 -14.65 -13.64
N LEU A 314 -2.88 -13.74 -14.38
CA LEU A 314 -3.57 -12.64 -15.05
C LEU A 314 -4.57 -13.16 -16.10
N LYS A 315 -4.24 -14.25 -16.80
CA LYS A 315 -5.15 -14.92 -17.75
C LYS A 315 -6.35 -15.52 -17.02
N ASP A 316 -6.12 -16.35 -16.02
CA ASP A 316 -7.17 -17.02 -15.27
C ASP A 316 -8.09 -16.01 -14.56
N GLN A 317 -7.54 -14.88 -14.09
CA GLN A 317 -8.31 -13.78 -13.51
C GLN A 317 -9.25 -13.12 -14.52
N ARG A 318 -8.83 -12.96 -15.78
CA ARG A 318 -9.70 -12.45 -16.86
C ARG A 318 -10.79 -13.45 -17.25
N GLU A 319 -10.49 -14.74 -17.15
CA GLU A 319 -11.40 -15.83 -17.52
C GLU A 319 -12.33 -16.26 -16.35
N GLY A 320 -12.11 -15.74 -15.14
CA GLY A 320 -12.86 -16.15 -13.94
C GLY A 320 -12.51 -17.57 -13.47
N ALA A 321 -11.30 -18.04 -13.78
CA ALA A 321 -10.83 -19.41 -13.56
C ALA A 321 -9.71 -19.52 -12.51
N VAL A 322 -9.53 -18.50 -11.66
CA VAL A 322 -8.46 -18.49 -10.66
C VAL A 322 -8.66 -19.57 -9.60
N ASP A 323 -7.67 -20.44 -9.47
CA ASP A 323 -7.59 -21.42 -8.38
C ASP A 323 -6.71 -20.92 -7.23
N LEU A 324 -7.36 -20.42 -6.18
CA LEU A 324 -6.70 -19.97 -4.95
C LEU A 324 -6.55 -21.07 -3.90
N SER A 325 -6.81 -22.34 -4.25
CA SER A 325 -6.62 -23.45 -3.34
C SER A 325 -5.17 -23.46 -2.82
N PRO A 326 -4.96 -23.52 -1.49
CA PRO A 326 -3.63 -23.65 -0.93
C PRO A 326 -2.92 -24.86 -1.53
N ARG A 327 -1.65 -24.72 -1.89
CA ARG A 327 -0.82 -25.87 -2.25
C ARG A 327 -0.79 -26.85 -1.09
N THR A 328 -1.26 -28.07 -1.35
CA THR A 328 -1.36 -29.16 -0.37
C THR A 328 -0.01 -29.75 0.04
N THR A 329 1.08 -29.37 -0.63
CA THR A 329 2.43 -29.79 -0.29
C THR A 329 3.10 -28.73 0.59
N ALA A 330 3.50 -29.14 1.80
CA ALA A 330 4.42 -28.36 2.64
C ALA A 330 5.65 -27.96 1.81
N PRO A 331 6.23 -26.77 2.01
CA PRO A 331 7.40 -26.34 1.24
C PRO A 331 8.52 -27.37 1.43
N ASP A 332 8.90 -28.05 0.36
CA ASP A 332 10.03 -28.97 0.35
C ASP A 332 11.32 -28.15 0.41
N ILE A 333 11.65 -27.67 1.61
CA ILE A 333 12.86 -26.90 1.92
C ILE A 333 14.09 -27.83 1.95
N ARG A 334 13.94 -29.15 1.71
CA ARG A 334 15.01 -30.16 1.91
C ARG A 334 15.50 -30.86 0.65
N ARG A 335 15.30 -30.32 -0.55
CA ARG A 335 15.97 -30.84 -1.75
C ARG A 335 16.55 -29.74 -2.60
N GLN A 336 17.73 -29.27 -2.20
CA GLN A 336 18.86 -28.91 -3.07
C GLN A 336 19.99 -28.44 -2.16
N SER A 337 20.70 -29.44 -1.63
CA SER A 337 22.05 -29.34 -1.06
C SER A 337 23.07 -29.05 -2.15
#